data_AF-A0A3A8YCS4-F1
#
_entry.id   AF-A0A3A8YCS4-F1
#
_cell.length_a   1.000
_cell.length_b   1.000
_cell.length_c   1.000
_cell.angle_alpha   90.00
_cell.angle_beta   90.00
_cell.angle_gamma   90.00
#
_symmetry.space_group_name_H-M   'P 1'
#
loop_
_entity.id
_entity.type
_entity.pdbx_description
1 polymer ?
#
loop_
_entity_poly.entity_id
_entity_poly.type
_entity_poly.pdbx_seq_one_letter_code
_entity_poly.pdbx_strand_id
1 'polypeptide(L)'
;MNDELNTLTQRLYAQGYTRDNHPDSVYWGDWQNFSYKWETMLGFTWETPCGLLIQGESDAGRSVAISDCFYQHVWYCPENDNSLHLCPYGRKSCEHTPAGFPLVMCPCHQTDRAYDYEQSVEKIEAEHTREAHKQYMELTGGAYCACVVGSNGYAGGCYEINYDVMNCIRCGCKNPVCVIRKQPRDLKKVNIFYDVRRTWITRLGFLEEKKVEITKGSKVFDHAVAQTDAEIWLKMKEHEASPLNNYAVIENPKKTPEDRRQEYFSKMHRQYGGQYDYFEFHYEVENIRIARSEQRDLLQDLRDVAEGIEVIHATDSLKAAESQKRARCEAAKAQRIRKVEKMILTCGWDHLEDIWKRRAEKLLDDAQIAALIRQRETSKAKEPPEEAQISLF
;
A
#
# COMPACT_ATOMS: atom_id res chain seq x y z
N MET A 1 -33.19 -20.49 9.04
CA MET A 1 -32.23 -20.72 7.94
C MET A 1 -32.84 -21.87 7.17
N ASN A 2 -33.19 -21.69 5.90
CA ASN A 2 -33.87 -22.74 5.15
C ASN A 2 -32.93 -23.94 5.02
N ASP A 3 -33.36 -25.08 5.56
CA ASP A 3 -32.77 -26.41 5.41
C ASP A 3 -32.96 -26.94 3.98
N GLU A 4 -32.59 -26.15 2.97
CA GLU A 4 -32.80 -26.53 1.58
C GLU A 4 -31.58 -27.32 1.10
N LEU A 5 -31.79 -28.62 0.89
CA LEU A 5 -30.76 -29.51 0.37
C LEU A 5 -30.36 -29.09 -1.04
N ASN A 6 -29.06 -29.06 -1.34
CA ASN A 6 -28.58 -28.79 -2.69
C ASN A 6 -28.99 -29.91 -3.67
N THR A 7 -29.03 -29.62 -4.96
CA THR A 7 -29.52 -30.57 -5.99
C THR A 7 -28.71 -31.87 -6.01
N LEU A 8 -27.39 -31.78 -5.84
CA LEU A 8 -26.51 -32.95 -5.70
C LEU A 8 -26.94 -33.86 -4.55
N THR A 9 -27.21 -33.29 -3.37
CA THR A 9 -27.57 -34.04 -2.17
C THR A 9 -28.93 -34.71 -2.33
N GLN A 10 -29.92 -34.01 -2.89
CA GLN A 10 -31.22 -34.59 -3.20
C GLN A 10 -31.09 -35.79 -4.14
N ARG A 11 -30.27 -35.66 -5.19
CA ARG A 11 -30.00 -36.73 -6.18
C ARG A 11 -29.30 -37.93 -5.54
N LEU A 12 -28.29 -37.71 -4.70
CA LEU A 12 -27.58 -38.80 -4.03
C LEU A 12 -28.48 -39.54 -3.03
N TYR A 13 -29.32 -38.82 -2.28
CA TYR A 13 -30.32 -39.45 -1.41
C TYR A 13 -31.37 -40.24 -2.20
N ALA A 14 -31.83 -39.74 -3.34
CA ALA A 14 -32.74 -40.48 -4.21
C ALA A 14 -32.12 -41.76 -4.77
N GLN A 15 -30.79 -41.80 -4.92
CA GLN A 15 -30.03 -42.99 -5.32
C GLN A 15 -29.73 -43.94 -4.15
N GLY A 16 -30.11 -43.59 -2.91
CA GLY A 16 -29.93 -44.41 -1.71
C GLY A 16 -28.59 -44.22 -1.00
N TYR A 17 -27.79 -43.22 -1.39
CA TYR A 17 -26.57 -42.87 -0.66
C TYR A 17 -26.91 -42.19 0.67
N THR A 18 -26.03 -42.34 1.65
CA THR A 18 -26.14 -41.72 2.97
C THR A 18 -24.87 -40.95 3.30
N ARG A 19 -24.91 -40.13 4.35
CA ARG A 19 -23.72 -39.40 4.82
C ARG A 19 -22.50 -40.29 5.06
N ASP A 20 -22.70 -41.52 5.52
CA ASP A 20 -21.60 -42.45 5.84
C ASP A 20 -21.27 -43.37 4.66
N ASN A 21 -22.13 -43.45 3.65
CA ASN A 21 -21.95 -44.28 2.47
C ASN A 21 -22.31 -43.47 1.21
N HIS A 22 -21.30 -42.83 0.63
CA HIS A 22 -21.41 -41.99 -0.56
C HIS A 22 -20.28 -42.29 -1.55
N PRO A 23 -20.41 -41.90 -2.83
CA PRO A 23 -19.35 -42.07 -3.82
C PRO A 23 -18.06 -41.34 -3.45
N ASP A 24 -16.92 -41.85 -3.90
CA ASP A 24 -15.61 -41.22 -3.71
C ASP A 24 -15.48 -39.85 -4.40
N SER A 25 -16.35 -39.55 -5.36
CA SER A 25 -16.35 -38.28 -6.10
C SER A 25 -16.85 -37.08 -5.29
N VAL A 26 -17.47 -37.33 -4.12
CA VAL A 26 -18.05 -36.30 -3.25
C VAL A 26 -17.53 -36.43 -1.82
N TYR A 27 -17.75 -35.41 -1.01
CA TYR A 27 -17.53 -35.45 0.43
C TYR A 27 -18.68 -34.75 1.16
N TRP A 28 -18.84 -35.06 2.44
CA TRP A 28 -19.82 -34.37 3.29
C TRP A 28 -19.26 -33.01 3.74
N GLY A 29 -19.87 -31.93 3.25
CA GLY A 29 -19.46 -30.56 3.52
C GLY A 29 -20.02 -29.99 4.83
N ASP A 30 -19.46 -28.85 5.26
CA ASP A 30 -19.81 -28.18 6.53
C ASP A 30 -21.27 -27.67 6.56
N TRP A 31 -21.90 -27.50 5.39
CA TRP A 31 -23.26 -26.98 5.23
C TRP A 31 -24.35 -28.05 5.23
N GLN A 32 -24.09 -29.20 5.86
CA GLN A 32 -25.02 -30.35 5.91
C GLN A 32 -25.49 -30.84 4.53
N ASN A 33 -24.62 -30.74 3.54
CA ASN A 33 -24.86 -31.15 2.16
C ASN A 33 -23.60 -31.85 1.60
N PHE A 34 -23.79 -32.66 0.57
CA PHE A 34 -22.68 -33.17 -0.23
C PHE A 34 -22.09 -32.06 -1.12
N SER A 35 -20.78 -32.06 -1.24
CA SER A 35 -20.01 -31.22 -2.15
C SER A 35 -19.12 -32.08 -3.03
N TYR A 36 -18.87 -31.63 -4.26
CA TYR A 36 -17.93 -32.33 -5.14
C TYR A 36 -16.50 -32.14 -4.63
N LYS A 37 -15.68 -33.20 -4.74
CA LYS A 37 -14.23 -33.03 -4.56
C LYS A 37 -13.66 -32.21 -5.71
N TRP A 38 -12.61 -31.45 -5.42
CA TRP A 38 -11.94 -30.62 -6.42
C TRP A 38 -11.47 -31.45 -7.62
N GLU A 39 -10.85 -32.60 -7.37
CA GLU A 39 -10.35 -33.52 -8.40
C GLU A 39 -11.47 -34.04 -9.30
N THR A 40 -12.66 -34.24 -8.74
CA THR A 40 -13.84 -34.63 -9.51
C THR A 40 -14.24 -33.52 -10.49
N MET A 41 -14.28 -32.27 -10.02
CA MET A 41 -14.70 -31.13 -10.83
C MET A 41 -13.70 -30.78 -11.94
N LEU A 42 -12.42 -31.07 -11.74
CA LEU A 42 -11.41 -30.96 -12.80
C LEU A 42 -11.73 -31.86 -14.00
N GLY A 43 -12.26 -33.06 -13.75
CA GLY A 43 -12.66 -34.00 -14.79
C GLY A 43 -13.96 -33.64 -15.52
N PHE A 44 -14.68 -32.59 -15.11
CA PHE A 44 -15.95 -32.21 -15.72
C PHE A 44 -15.77 -31.50 -17.05
N THR A 45 -16.80 -31.62 -17.89
CA THR A 45 -17.04 -30.67 -18.98
C THR A 45 -18.26 -29.86 -18.59
N TRP A 46 -18.12 -28.54 -18.55
CA TRP A 46 -19.23 -27.64 -18.31
C TRP A 46 -19.77 -27.12 -19.62
N GLU A 47 -21.05 -26.78 -19.62
CA GLU A 47 -21.74 -26.24 -20.78
C GLU A 47 -22.50 -24.97 -20.38
N THR A 48 -22.32 -23.92 -21.19
CA THR A 48 -23.13 -22.72 -21.07
C THR A 48 -24.50 -22.96 -21.69
N PRO A 49 -25.55 -22.23 -21.28
CA PRO A 49 -26.89 -22.33 -21.88
C PRO A 49 -26.93 -22.03 -23.38
N CYS A 50 -25.94 -21.32 -23.93
CA CYS A 50 -25.82 -21.07 -25.36
C CYS A 50 -24.99 -22.14 -26.11
N GLY A 51 -24.56 -23.21 -25.43
CA GLY A 51 -23.96 -24.41 -26.02
C GLY A 51 -22.43 -24.40 -26.10
N LEU A 52 -21.75 -23.43 -25.47
CA LEU A 52 -20.28 -23.41 -25.38
C LEU A 52 -19.79 -24.38 -24.31
N LEU A 53 -18.72 -25.11 -24.64
CA LEU A 53 -18.09 -26.06 -23.71
C LEU A 53 -16.95 -25.39 -22.94
N ILE A 54 -16.73 -25.84 -21.71
CA ILE A 54 -15.64 -25.40 -20.83
C ILE A 54 -15.00 -26.65 -20.23
N GLN A 55 -13.68 -26.78 -20.36
CA GLN A 55 -12.94 -27.91 -19.81
C GLN A 55 -12.67 -27.69 -18.32
N GLY A 56 -13.03 -28.63 -17.45
CA GLY A 56 -12.89 -28.49 -15.99
C GLY A 56 -11.46 -28.19 -15.52
N GLU A 57 -10.44 -28.75 -16.18
CA GLU A 57 -9.03 -28.50 -15.87
C GLU A 57 -8.50 -27.12 -16.31
N SER A 58 -9.21 -26.43 -17.22
CA SER A 58 -8.80 -25.12 -17.73
C SER A 58 -8.95 -24.02 -16.68
N ASP A 59 -8.34 -22.85 -16.92
CA ASP A 59 -8.50 -21.71 -16.02
C ASP A 59 -9.98 -21.26 -15.94
N ALA A 60 -10.69 -21.31 -17.08
CA ALA A 60 -12.13 -21.04 -17.14
C ALA A 60 -12.93 -22.09 -16.34
N GLY A 61 -12.65 -23.38 -16.52
CA GLY A 61 -13.33 -24.47 -15.79
C GLY A 61 -13.07 -24.43 -14.29
N ARG A 62 -11.84 -24.13 -13.88
CA ARG A 62 -11.50 -23.90 -12.46
C ARG A 62 -12.26 -22.74 -11.88
N SER A 63 -12.44 -21.65 -12.64
CA SER A 63 -13.27 -20.52 -12.22
C SER A 63 -14.74 -20.89 -12.05
N VAL A 64 -15.27 -21.80 -12.88
CA VAL A 64 -16.64 -22.32 -12.72
C VAL A 64 -16.74 -23.21 -11.48
N ALA A 65 -15.76 -24.09 -11.27
CA ALA A 65 -15.74 -25.05 -10.15
C ALA A 65 -15.61 -24.40 -8.76
N ILE A 66 -15.02 -23.20 -8.66
CA ILE A 66 -14.95 -22.43 -7.40
C ILE A 66 -16.07 -21.38 -7.28
N SER A 67 -16.97 -21.30 -8.26
CA SER A 67 -18.03 -20.30 -8.29
C SER A 67 -19.08 -20.62 -7.26
N ASP A 68 -19.14 -19.82 -6.19
CA ASP A 68 -20.14 -19.96 -5.14
C ASP A 68 -20.75 -18.60 -4.82
N CYS A 69 -22.04 -18.44 -5.12
CA CYS A 69 -22.73 -17.15 -4.98
C CYS A 69 -24.19 -17.34 -4.60
N PHE A 70 -24.63 -16.67 -3.52
CA PHE A 70 -26.04 -16.56 -3.19
C PHE A 70 -26.59 -15.21 -3.66
N TYR A 71 -27.54 -15.23 -4.60
CA TYR A 71 -28.14 -14.02 -5.15
C TYR A 71 -29.61 -14.24 -5.52
N GLN A 72 -30.47 -13.27 -5.18
CA GLN A 72 -31.92 -13.34 -5.40
C GLN A 72 -32.57 -14.67 -4.98
N HIS A 73 -32.20 -15.17 -3.79
CA HIS A 73 -32.70 -16.44 -3.24
C HIS A 73 -32.30 -17.71 -4.01
N VAL A 74 -31.35 -17.60 -4.95
CA VAL A 74 -30.77 -18.75 -5.65
C VAL A 74 -29.32 -18.91 -5.21
N TRP A 75 -28.95 -20.15 -4.87
CA TRP A 75 -27.58 -20.54 -4.59
C TRP A 75 -26.95 -21.08 -5.89
N TYR A 76 -26.00 -20.32 -6.44
CA TYR A 76 -25.26 -20.66 -7.65
C TYR A 76 -23.98 -21.39 -7.26
N CYS A 77 -23.90 -22.69 -7.52
CA CYS A 77 -22.72 -23.50 -7.23
C CYS A 77 -22.67 -24.78 -8.09
N PRO A 78 -21.53 -25.50 -8.11
CA PRO A 78 -21.39 -26.77 -8.83
C PRO A 78 -22.43 -27.81 -8.43
N GLU A 79 -22.75 -27.88 -7.14
CA GLU A 79 -23.67 -28.86 -6.58
C GLU A 79 -25.14 -28.63 -6.99
N ASN A 80 -25.49 -27.40 -7.35
CA ASN A 80 -26.81 -27.02 -7.86
C ASN A 80 -26.87 -26.98 -9.40
N ASP A 81 -25.78 -27.39 -10.07
CA ASP A 81 -25.70 -27.47 -11.53
C ASP A 81 -25.98 -26.13 -12.24
N ASN A 82 -25.58 -25.03 -11.60
CA ASN A 82 -25.85 -23.66 -12.04
C ASN A 82 -24.68 -22.71 -11.75
N SER A 83 -23.45 -23.21 -11.80
CA SER A 83 -22.24 -22.45 -11.48
C SER A 83 -22.05 -21.25 -12.42
N LEU A 84 -21.69 -20.09 -11.88
CA LEU A 84 -21.58 -18.89 -12.70
C LEU A 84 -20.21 -18.80 -13.38
N HIS A 85 -20.24 -18.50 -14.68
CA HIS A 85 -19.08 -18.12 -15.47
C HIS A 85 -19.29 -16.75 -16.13
N LEU A 86 -18.24 -15.95 -16.26
CA LEU A 86 -18.34 -14.67 -16.97
C LEU A 86 -18.53 -14.91 -18.47
N CYS A 87 -19.59 -14.38 -19.08
CA CYS A 87 -19.86 -14.61 -20.49
C CYS A 87 -18.73 -14.02 -21.36
N PRO A 88 -18.04 -14.83 -22.20
CA PRO A 88 -16.94 -14.33 -23.02
C PRO A 88 -17.39 -13.28 -24.04
N TYR A 89 -18.65 -13.33 -24.50
CA TYR A 89 -19.21 -12.35 -25.42
C TYR A 89 -19.67 -11.04 -24.76
N GLY A 90 -19.80 -10.98 -23.44
CA GLY A 90 -20.17 -9.76 -22.72
C GLY A 90 -21.52 -9.11 -23.13
N ARG A 91 -22.44 -9.88 -23.74
CA ARG A 91 -23.72 -9.33 -24.25
C ARG A 91 -24.66 -9.00 -23.09
N LYS A 92 -24.81 -7.71 -22.77
CA LYS A 92 -25.69 -7.23 -21.68
C LYS A 92 -27.18 -7.62 -21.83
N SER A 93 -27.63 -7.89 -23.06
CA SER A 93 -29.01 -8.29 -23.38
C SER A 93 -29.17 -9.80 -23.60
N CYS A 94 -28.26 -10.63 -23.06
CA CYS A 94 -28.38 -12.08 -23.17
C CYS A 94 -29.56 -12.60 -22.34
N GLU A 95 -30.41 -13.43 -22.94
CA GLU A 95 -31.59 -14.02 -22.28
C GLU A 95 -31.21 -15.02 -21.17
N HIS A 96 -30.00 -15.58 -21.23
CA HIS A 96 -29.51 -16.58 -20.27
C HIS A 96 -28.85 -15.99 -19.03
N THR A 97 -28.61 -14.68 -19.00
CA THR A 97 -28.01 -14.00 -17.85
C THR A 97 -29.10 -13.64 -16.84
N PRO A 98 -28.99 -14.06 -15.56
CA PRO A 98 -30.00 -13.71 -14.57
C PRO A 98 -30.08 -12.19 -14.36
N ALA A 99 -31.30 -11.67 -14.28
CA ALA A 99 -31.53 -10.23 -14.16
C ALA A 99 -30.99 -9.67 -12.83
N GLY A 100 -30.37 -8.49 -12.87
CA GLY A 100 -29.90 -7.78 -11.68
C GLY A 100 -28.44 -8.04 -11.30
N PHE A 101 -27.76 -9.00 -11.92
CA PHE A 101 -26.31 -9.14 -11.74
C PHE A 101 -25.57 -7.92 -12.29
N PRO A 102 -24.54 -7.40 -11.59
CA PRO A 102 -23.73 -6.29 -12.05
C PRO A 102 -22.83 -6.66 -13.25
N LEU A 103 -22.60 -7.96 -13.45
CA LEU A 103 -21.74 -8.55 -14.48
C LEU A 103 -22.54 -9.56 -15.30
N VAL A 104 -22.16 -9.76 -16.56
CA VAL A 104 -22.82 -10.71 -17.46
C VAL A 104 -22.37 -12.13 -17.11
N MET A 105 -22.93 -12.69 -16.05
CA MET A 105 -22.65 -14.04 -15.57
C MET A 105 -23.64 -15.04 -16.16
N CYS A 106 -23.14 -16.19 -16.61
CA CYS A 106 -23.88 -17.23 -17.28
C CYS A 106 -23.91 -18.49 -16.40
N PRO A 107 -25.09 -19.04 -16.05
CA PRO A 107 -25.20 -20.26 -15.25
C PRO A 107 -24.85 -21.47 -16.10
N CYS A 108 -23.70 -22.07 -15.82
CA CYS A 108 -23.18 -23.25 -16.47
C CYS A 108 -23.63 -24.51 -15.72
N HIS A 109 -23.80 -25.59 -16.47
CA HIS A 109 -24.18 -26.90 -15.95
C HIS A 109 -23.17 -27.96 -16.42
N GLN A 110 -23.09 -29.06 -15.71
CA GLN A 110 -22.26 -30.20 -16.09
C GLN A 110 -22.92 -30.92 -17.28
N THR A 111 -22.12 -31.29 -18.28
CA THR A 111 -22.59 -32.00 -19.49
C THR A 111 -21.80 -33.29 -19.72
N ASP A 112 -22.45 -34.27 -20.34
CA ASP A 112 -21.81 -35.53 -20.79
C ASP A 112 -21.22 -35.38 -22.20
N ARG A 113 -21.39 -34.22 -22.85
CA ARG A 113 -20.78 -33.94 -24.17
C ARG A 113 -19.26 -33.99 -24.05
N ALA A 114 -18.61 -34.67 -24.99
CA ALA A 114 -17.15 -34.63 -25.09
C ALA A 114 -16.70 -33.19 -25.40
N TYR A 115 -15.66 -32.73 -24.68
CA TYR A 115 -15.09 -31.41 -24.89
C TYR A 115 -14.59 -31.23 -26.33
N ASP A 116 -14.99 -30.12 -26.97
CA ASP A 116 -14.52 -29.68 -28.28
C ASP A 116 -13.99 -28.25 -28.17
N TYR A 117 -12.68 -28.10 -28.38
CA TYR A 117 -12.00 -26.81 -28.32
C TYR A 117 -12.58 -25.79 -29.32
N GLU A 118 -13.03 -26.23 -30.50
CA GLU A 118 -13.54 -25.33 -31.53
C GLU A 118 -14.86 -24.65 -31.13
N GLN A 119 -15.62 -25.27 -30.22
CA GLN A 119 -16.88 -24.78 -29.66
C GLN A 119 -16.75 -24.40 -28.18
N SER A 120 -15.54 -24.04 -27.75
CA SER A 120 -15.23 -23.81 -26.35
C SER A 120 -15.13 -22.33 -25.99
N VAL A 121 -15.29 -22.05 -24.69
CA VAL A 121 -14.96 -20.72 -24.13
C VAL A 121 -13.47 -20.44 -24.23
N GLU A 122 -12.62 -21.45 -24.01
CA GLU A 122 -11.16 -21.28 -24.02
C GLU A 122 -10.66 -20.77 -25.38
N LYS A 123 -11.25 -21.23 -26.49
CA LYS A 123 -10.90 -20.72 -27.82
C LYS A 123 -11.24 -19.24 -27.97
N ILE A 124 -12.42 -18.82 -27.50
CA ILE A 124 -12.85 -17.42 -27.58
C ILE A 124 -11.93 -16.54 -26.73
N GLU A 125 -11.61 -16.96 -25.50
CA GLU A 125 -10.68 -16.26 -24.62
C GLU A 125 -9.26 -16.19 -25.21
N ALA A 126 -8.80 -17.26 -25.85
CA ALA A 126 -7.51 -17.28 -26.54
C ALA A 126 -7.48 -16.33 -27.76
N GLU A 127 -8.58 -16.24 -28.51
CA GLU A 127 -8.72 -15.29 -29.62
C GLU A 127 -8.74 -13.85 -29.12
N HIS A 128 -9.53 -13.54 -28.09
CA HIS A 128 -9.54 -12.23 -27.44
C HIS A 128 -8.16 -11.85 -26.90
N THR A 129 -7.45 -12.78 -26.27
CA THR A 129 -6.09 -12.55 -25.76
C THR A 129 -5.11 -12.27 -26.90
N ARG A 130 -5.24 -12.98 -28.03
CA ARG A 130 -4.41 -12.77 -29.22
C ARG A 130 -4.67 -11.40 -29.84
N GLU A 131 -5.94 -10.98 -29.96
CA GLU A 131 -6.32 -9.67 -30.46
C GLU A 131 -5.85 -8.55 -29.53
N ALA A 132 -6.05 -8.71 -28.23
CA ALA A 132 -5.57 -7.78 -27.23
C ALA A 132 -4.03 -7.65 -27.31
N HIS A 133 -3.30 -8.76 -27.37
CA HIS A 133 -1.85 -8.74 -27.53
C HIS A 133 -1.42 -8.02 -28.82
N LYS A 134 -2.12 -8.26 -29.95
CA LYS A 134 -1.86 -7.55 -31.20
C LYS A 134 -2.06 -6.05 -31.04
N GLN A 135 -3.18 -5.63 -30.46
CA GLN A 135 -3.46 -4.22 -30.18
C GLN A 135 -2.37 -3.60 -29.28
N TYR A 136 -1.95 -4.31 -28.23
CA TYR A 136 -0.87 -3.87 -27.36
C TYR A 136 0.44 -3.67 -28.13
N MET A 137 0.79 -4.61 -29.00
CA MET A 137 2.01 -4.54 -29.81
C MET A 137 1.96 -3.39 -30.82
N GLU A 138 0.82 -3.12 -31.44
CA GLU A 138 0.62 -1.96 -32.32
C GLU A 138 0.80 -0.64 -31.57
N LEU A 139 0.25 -0.52 -30.36
CA LEU A 139 0.37 0.68 -29.53
C LEU A 139 1.80 0.88 -29.01
N THR A 140 2.41 -0.20 -28.52
CA THR A 140 3.65 -0.11 -27.74
C THR A 140 4.93 -0.38 -28.54
N GLY A 141 4.83 -1.04 -29.69
CA GLY A 141 5.99 -1.55 -30.41
C GLY A 141 6.78 -2.60 -29.63
N GLY A 142 6.15 -3.27 -28.65
CA GLY A 142 6.79 -4.26 -27.78
C GLY A 142 7.48 -3.71 -26.54
N ALA A 143 7.48 -2.40 -26.32
CA ALA A 143 8.05 -1.79 -25.13
C ALA A 143 6.99 -1.61 -24.03
N TYR A 144 7.28 -2.11 -22.82
CA TYR A 144 6.36 -1.94 -21.69
C TYR A 144 6.13 -0.46 -21.35
N CYS A 145 4.86 -0.08 -21.17
CA CYS A 145 4.45 1.26 -20.75
C CYS A 145 3.30 1.19 -19.74
N ALA A 146 3.50 1.78 -18.56
CA ALA A 146 2.48 1.85 -17.50
C ALA A 146 1.28 2.75 -17.83
N CYS A 147 1.36 3.55 -18.89
CA CYS A 147 0.25 4.39 -19.36
C CYS A 147 -0.69 3.66 -20.33
N VAL A 148 -0.37 2.41 -20.70
CA VAL A 148 -1.26 1.55 -21.46
C VAL A 148 -1.97 0.65 -20.47
N VAL A 149 -3.26 0.93 -20.24
CA VAL A 149 -4.08 0.23 -19.26
C VAL A 149 -5.00 -0.70 -20.03
N GLY A 150 -4.96 -1.99 -19.71
CA GLY A 150 -5.97 -2.92 -20.20
C GLY A 150 -7.29 -2.65 -19.48
N SER A 151 -8.40 -2.59 -20.20
CA SER A 151 -9.72 -2.63 -19.56
C SER A 151 -9.84 -3.93 -18.76
N ASN A 152 -10.58 -3.89 -17.65
CA ASN A 152 -10.66 -4.96 -16.64
C ASN A 152 -11.41 -6.22 -17.13
N GLY A 153 -11.31 -6.62 -18.40
CA GLY A 153 -12.01 -7.76 -19.01
C GLY A 153 -13.51 -7.54 -19.24
N TYR A 154 -14.17 -6.69 -18.45
CA TYR A 154 -15.63 -6.49 -18.49
C TYR A 154 -16.17 -5.77 -19.73
N ALA A 155 -15.33 -5.02 -20.45
CA ALA A 155 -15.69 -4.26 -21.65
C ALA A 155 -14.99 -4.77 -22.91
N GLY A 156 -14.57 -6.05 -22.93
CA GLY A 156 -13.99 -6.67 -24.12
C GLY A 156 -12.49 -6.49 -24.30
N GLY A 157 -11.74 -6.31 -23.20
CA GLY A 157 -10.27 -6.45 -23.21
C GLY A 157 -9.52 -5.46 -24.11
N CYS A 158 -10.08 -4.29 -24.41
CA CYS A 158 -9.36 -3.26 -25.15
C CYS A 158 -8.27 -2.61 -24.29
N TYR A 159 -7.15 -2.26 -24.93
CA TYR A 159 -6.12 -1.41 -24.32
C TYR A 159 -6.46 0.07 -24.54
N GLU A 160 -6.50 0.82 -23.45
CA GLU A 160 -6.71 2.27 -23.47
C GLU A 160 -5.41 2.99 -23.10
N ILE A 161 -5.18 4.13 -23.76
CA ILE A 161 -4.06 5.01 -23.41
C ILE A 161 -4.56 6.00 -22.35
N ASN A 162 -4.11 5.81 -21.12
CA ASN A 162 -4.26 6.79 -20.06
C ASN A 162 -2.88 7.38 -19.72
N TYR A 163 -2.51 8.42 -20.47
CA TYR A 163 -1.23 9.08 -20.29
C TYR A 163 -1.22 9.92 -19.01
N ASP A 164 -0.47 9.44 -18.02
CA ASP A 164 -0.20 10.15 -16.79
C ASP A 164 1.30 10.08 -16.47
N VAL A 165 1.93 11.24 -16.34
CA VAL A 165 3.35 11.35 -15.99
C VAL A 165 3.63 10.82 -14.59
N MET A 166 2.66 10.87 -13.66
CA MET A 166 2.81 10.29 -12.33
C MET A 166 2.97 8.78 -12.40
N ASN A 167 2.28 8.10 -13.33
CA ASN A 167 2.49 6.68 -13.58
C ASN A 167 3.92 6.42 -14.09
N CYS A 168 4.44 7.27 -14.99
CA CYS A 168 5.83 7.19 -15.46
C CYS A 168 6.86 7.37 -14.34
N ILE A 169 6.63 8.33 -13.44
CA ILE A 169 7.49 8.63 -12.29
C ILE A 169 7.45 7.46 -11.29
N ARG A 170 6.25 6.98 -10.94
CA ARG A 170 6.05 5.88 -9.98
C ARG A 170 6.67 4.57 -10.45
N CYS A 171 6.53 4.22 -11.73
CA CYS A 171 7.14 3.01 -12.28
C CYS A 171 8.64 3.17 -12.60
N GLY A 172 9.17 4.40 -12.55
CA GLY A 172 10.57 4.69 -12.87
C GLY A 172 10.92 4.34 -14.31
N CYS A 173 10.07 4.73 -15.28
CA CYS A 173 10.19 4.33 -16.69
C CYS A 173 11.58 4.62 -17.27
N LYS A 174 12.27 3.58 -17.75
CA LYS A 174 13.64 3.64 -18.30
C LYS A 174 13.69 3.71 -19.83
N ASN A 175 12.54 3.78 -20.49
CA ASN A 175 12.50 3.80 -21.95
C ASN A 175 13.13 5.10 -22.48
N PRO A 176 14.10 5.03 -23.42
CA PRO A 176 14.77 6.21 -23.97
C PRO A 176 13.84 7.05 -24.86
N VAL A 177 12.81 6.42 -25.43
CA VAL A 177 11.75 7.07 -26.19
C VAL A 177 10.43 6.78 -25.48
N CYS A 178 9.60 7.80 -25.30
CA CYS A 178 8.27 7.63 -24.72
C CYS A 178 7.39 6.81 -25.67
N VAL A 179 6.82 5.72 -25.16
CA VAL A 179 5.96 4.83 -25.95
C VAL A 179 4.69 5.54 -26.41
N ILE A 180 4.13 6.44 -25.60
CA ILE A 180 2.90 7.18 -25.94
C ILE A 180 3.21 8.42 -26.78
N ARG A 181 4.09 9.30 -26.30
CA ARG A 181 4.42 10.55 -27.00
C ARG A 181 5.28 10.37 -28.25
N LYS A 182 5.88 9.19 -28.44
CA LYS A 182 6.83 8.86 -29.52
C LYS A 182 7.99 9.87 -29.64
N GLN A 183 8.39 10.46 -28.52
CA GLN A 183 9.45 11.48 -28.42
C GLN A 183 10.60 11.00 -27.53
N PRO A 184 11.85 11.41 -27.79
CA PRO A 184 13.00 11.08 -26.95
C PRO A 184 12.83 11.66 -25.54
N ARG A 185 13.36 10.94 -24.55
CA ARG A 185 13.34 11.33 -23.13
C ARG A 185 14.76 11.58 -22.63
N ASP A 186 14.93 12.64 -21.86
CA ASP A 186 16.13 12.86 -21.05
C ASP A 186 15.98 12.11 -19.71
N LEU A 187 16.74 11.02 -19.58
CA LEU A 187 16.74 10.15 -18.41
C LEU A 187 17.68 10.62 -17.29
N LYS A 188 18.33 11.79 -17.43
CA LYS A 188 19.12 12.40 -16.35
C LYS A 188 18.27 12.56 -15.11
N LYS A 189 18.84 12.17 -13.97
CA LYS A 189 18.18 12.21 -12.67
C LYS A 189 18.24 13.62 -12.08
N VAL A 190 17.07 14.22 -11.89
CA VAL A 190 16.88 15.56 -11.33
C VAL A 190 15.85 15.51 -10.20
N ASN A 191 15.80 16.57 -9.41
CA ASN A 191 14.78 16.80 -8.39
C ASN A 191 14.03 18.09 -8.73
N ILE A 192 12.77 18.15 -8.31
CA ILE A 192 12.00 19.39 -8.30
C ILE A 192 12.10 19.97 -6.90
N PHE A 193 12.74 21.13 -6.80
CA PHE A 193 12.88 21.89 -5.57
C PHE A 193 11.87 23.03 -5.54
N TYR A 194 11.41 23.37 -4.36
CA TYR A 194 10.61 24.55 -4.10
C TYR A 194 10.99 25.10 -2.73
N ASP A 195 10.75 26.39 -2.56
CA ASP A 195 10.95 27.08 -1.29
C ASP A 195 9.59 27.33 -0.65
N VAL A 196 9.56 27.35 0.68
CA VAL A 196 8.34 27.56 1.47
C VAL A 196 8.52 28.84 2.25
N ARG A 197 7.64 29.82 2.03
CA ARG A 197 7.54 31.03 2.83
C ARG A 197 6.43 30.86 3.87
N ARG A 198 6.78 31.07 5.14
CA ARG A 198 5.86 31.16 6.27
C ARG A 198 5.83 32.59 6.75
N THR A 199 4.64 33.17 6.83
CA THR A 199 4.45 34.52 7.34
C THR A 199 3.49 34.48 8.50
N TRP A 200 3.91 35.03 9.64
CA TRP A 200 3.07 35.27 10.81
C TRP A 200 2.82 36.76 10.93
N ILE A 201 1.54 37.13 11.07
CA ILE A 201 1.11 38.48 11.40
C ILE A 201 0.40 38.38 12.74
N THR A 202 1.04 38.93 13.78
CA THR A 202 0.52 38.94 15.14
C THR A 202 0.27 40.36 15.59
N ARG A 203 -0.88 40.60 16.23
CA ARG A 203 -1.17 41.90 16.85
C ARG A 203 -1.47 41.74 18.33
N LEU A 204 -0.86 42.60 19.14
CA LEU A 204 -1.13 42.74 20.57
C LEU A 204 -1.36 44.22 20.89
N GLY A 205 -2.61 44.61 21.14
CA GLY A 205 -3.02 46.00 21.21
C GLY A 205 -2.71 46.76 19.92
N PHE A 206 -1.80 47.74 20.01
CA PHE A 206 -1.36 48.57 18.87
C PHE A 206 -0.07 48.07 18.21
N LEU A 207 0.60 47.07 18.78
CA LEU A 207 1.83 46.52 18.23
C LEU A 207 1.49 45.39 17.26
N GLU A 208 1.84 45.58 16.00
CA GLU A 208 1.77 44.56 14.96
C GLU A 208 3.19 44.09 14.65
N GLU A 209 3.42 42.80 14.81
CA GLU A 209 4.68 42.14 14.50
C GLU A 209 4.48 41.21 13.31
N LYS A 210 5.36 41.35 12.32
CA LYS A 210 5.42 40.48 11.16
C LYS A 210 6.70 39.66 11.21
N LYS A 211 6.57 38.35 11.38
CA LYS A 211 7.68 37.41 11.27
C LYS A 211 7.60 36.68 9.92
N VAL A 212 8.73 36.52 9.25
CA VAL A 212 8.83 35.74 8.01
C VAL A 212 9.96 34.71 8.15
N GLU A 213 9.67 33.48 7.77
CA GLU A 213 10.63 32.38 7.70
C GLU A 213 10.55 31.75 6.30
N ILE A 214 11.71 31.44 5.72
CA ILE A 214 11.81 30.75 4.43
C ILE A 214 12.55 29.44 4.63
N THR A 215 11.90 28.33 4.29
CA THR A 215 12.56 27.03 4.15
C THR A 215 12.92 26.79 2.68
N LYS A 216 14.21 26.84 2.35
CA LYS A 216 14.71 26.62 0.99
C LYS A 216 14.98 25.15 0.71
N GLY A 217 14.78 24.77 -0.55
CA GLY A 217 15.21 23.46 -1.06
C GLY A 217 14.35 22.27 -0.70
N SER A 218 13.07 22.50 -0.41
CA SER A 218 12.14 21.39 -0.20
C SER A 218 11.95 20.61 -1.50
N LYS A 219 12.00 19.27 -1.43
CA LYS A 219 11.81 18.40 -2.59
C LYS A 219 10.36 17.97 -2.73
N VAL A 220 9.81 18.06 -3.95
CA VAL A 220 8.49 17.51 -4.30
C VAL A 220 8.49 15.99 -4.14
N PHE A 221 9.44 15.32 -4.80
CA PHE A 221 9.60 13.86 -4.74
C PHE A 221 10.75 13.49 -3.81
N ASP A 222 10.61 12.39 -3.08
CA ASP A 222 11.66 11.90 -2.17
C ASP A 222 12.86 11.28 -2.91
N HIS A 223 12.66 10.93 -4.19
CA HIS A 223 13.67 10.36 -5.06
C HIS A 223 13.85 11.21 -6.32
N ALA A 224 15.02 11.07 -6.98
CA ALA A 224 15.29 11.77 -8.22
C ALA A 224 14.52 11.15 -9.40
N VAL A 225 13.88 12.00 -10.19
CA VAL A 225 13.05 11.65 -11.34
C VAL A 225 13.79 11.95 -12.65
N ALA A 226 13.32 11.40 -13.77
CA ALA A 226 13.89 11.75 -15.08
C ALA A 226 13.57 13.21 -15.43
N GLN A 227 14.49 13.91 -16.08
CA GLN A 227 14.36 15.34 -16.40
C GLN A 227 13.11 15.63 -17.22
N THR A 228 12.88 14.88 -18.29
CA THR A 228 11.69 15.05 -19.13
C THR A 228 10.39 14.82 -18.33
N ASP A 229 10.37 13.86 -17.40
CA ASP A 229 9.18 13.61 -16.58
C ASP A 229 8.92 14.77 -15.60
N ALA A 230 9.98 15.32 -15.00
CA ALA A 230 9.89 16.49 -14.12
C ALA A 230 9.33 17.72 -14.85
N GLU A 231 9.82 17.98 -16.05
CA GLU A 231 9.37 19.11 -16.89
C GLU A 231 7.92 18.96 -17.31
N ILE A 232 7.48 17.76 -17.69
CA ILE A 232 6.08 17.49 -18.03
C ILE A 232 5.20 17.66 -16.80
N TRP A 233 5.60 17.08 -15.67
CA TRP A 233 4.86 17.17 -14.42
C TRP A 233 4.65 18.62 -14.00
N LEU A 234 5.72 19.44 -14.08
CA LEU A 234 5.62 20.86 -13.74
C LEU A 234 4.67 21.60 -14.67
N LYS A 235 4.76 21.39 -15.99
CA LYS A 235 3.84 22.00 -16.97
C LYS A 235 2.38 21.59 -16.75
N MET A 236 2.14 20.32 -16.43
CA MET A 236 0.79 19.83 -16.11
C MET A 236 0.24 20.54 -14.88
N LYS A 237 1.05 20.66 -13.81
CA LYS A 237 0.63 21.33 -12.58
C LYS A 237 0.46 22.83 -12.71
N GLU A 238 1.28 23.49 -13.52
CA GLU A 238 1.09 24.91 -13.89
C GLU A 238 -0.22 25.13 -14.65
N HIS A 239 -0.61 24.21 -15.53
CA HIS A 239 -1.87 24.29 -16.26
C HIS A 239 -3.09 24.02 -15.35
N GLU A 240 -2.96 23.09 -14.40
CA GLU A 240 -3.99 22.81 -13.38
C GLU A 240 -4.14 23.97 -12.38
N ALA A 241 -3.05 24.67 -12.09
CA ALA A 241 -3.01 25.86 -11.25
C ALA A 241 -3.65 27.06 -11.95
N SER A 242 -4.98 27.13 -11.90
CA SER A 242 -5.75 28.28 -12.37
C SER A 242 -6.15 29.19 -11.20
N PRO A 243 -6.06 30.52 -11.35
CA PRO A 243 -6.56 31.47 -10.35
C PRO A 243 -8.04 31.27 -10.00
N LEU A 244 -8.80 30.63 -10.89
CA LEU A 244 -10.23 30.35 -10.70
C LEU A 244 -10.50 29.17 -9.75
N ASN A 245 -9.56 28.24 -9.61
CA ASN A 245 -9.79 26.98 -8.88
C ASN A 245 -9.08 26.91 -7.51
N ASN A 246 -8.39 27.98 -7.08
CA ASN A 246 -7.58 28.03 -5.84
C ASN A 246 -6.52 26.90 -5.73
N TYR A 247 -6.20 26.20 -6.82
CA TYR A 247 -5.17 25.16 -6.82
C TYR A 247 -3.80 25.79 -7.01
N ALA A 248 -2.88 25.48 -6.09
CA ALA A 248 -1.46 25.80 -6.24
C ALA A 248 -0.77 24.73 -7.10
N VAL A 249 0.33 25.11 -7.77
CA VAL A 249 1.19 24.18 -8.55
C VAL A 249 1.64 22.99 -7.69
N ILE A 250 1.88 23.24 -6.40
CA ILE A 250 2.09 22.19 -5.40
C ILE A 250 0.87 22.15 -4.49
N GLU A 251 -0.08 21.25 -4.79
CA GLU A 251 -1.33 21.10 -4.03
C GLU A 251 -1.09 20.73 -2.56
N ASN A 252 -0.16 19.79 -2.32
CA ASN A 252 0.15 19.24 -1.00
C ASN A 252 1.61 19.50 -0.63
N PRO A 253 1.99 20.74 -0.29
CA PRO A 253 3.34 21.01 0.17
C PRO A 253 3.58 20.30 1.51
N LYS A 254 4.84 19.97 1.79
CA LYS A 254 5.29 19.31 3.03
C LYS A 254 5.11 20.22 4.26
N LYS A 255 3.86 20.43 4.68
CA LYS A 255 3.46 21.13 5.90
C LYS A 255 3.79 20.31 7.13
N THR A 256 4.47 20.91 8.09
CA THR A 256 4.68 20.31 9.42
C THR A 256 3.35 20.25 10.19
N PRO A 257 3.23 19.40 11.24
CA PRO A 257 2.05 19.41 12.10
C PRO A 257 1.76 20.79 12.72
N GLU A 258 2.81 21.56 12.99
CA GLU A 258 2.71 22.92 13.52
C GLU A 258 2.17 23.88 12.45
N ASP A 259 2.64 23.79 11.20
CA ASP A 259 2.10 24.59 10.08
C ASP A 259 0.58 24.38 9.92
N ARG A 260 0.12 23.12 10.00
CA ARG A 260 -1.31 22.78 9.91
C ARG A 260 -2.11 23.35 11.07
N ARG A 261 -1.54 23.31 12.28
CA ARG A 261 -2.14 23.88 13.48
C ARG A 261 -2.29 25.39 13.33
N GLN A 262 -1.24 26.08 12.90
CA GLN A 262 -1.24 27.54 12.73
C GLN A 262 -2.22 27.99 11.65
N GLU A 263 -2.25 27.31 10.50
CA GLU A 263 -3.23 27.60 9.43
C GLU A 263 -4.68 27.40 9.92
N TYR A 264 -4.94 26.34 10.68
CA TYR A 264 -6.25 26.10 11.28
C TYR A 264 -6.65 27.23 12.25
N PHE A 265 -5.76 27.64 13.15
CA PHE A 265 -6.02 28.73 14.10
C PHE A 265 -6.27 30.08 13.41
N SER A 266 -5.48 30.38 12.37
CA SER A 266 -5.66 31.59 11.57
C SER A 266 -7.03 31.63 10.89
N LYS A 267 -7.50 30.49 10.35
CA LYS A 267 -8.82 30.41 9.70
C LYS A 267 -9.98 30.44 10.70
N MET A 268 -9.88 29.74 11.82
CA MET A 268 -11.02 29.49 12.71
C MET A 268 -11.21 30.51 13.82
N HIS A 269 -10.12 31.06 14.37
CA HIS A 269 -10.21 31.87 15.58
C HIS A 269 -9.71 33.29 15.39
N ARG A 270 -8.73 33.52 14.48
CA ARG A 270 -8.01 34.81 14.34
C ARG A 270 -7.46 35.38 15.65
N GLN A 271 -7.55 34.64 16.75
CA GLN A 271 -7.11 34.93 18.10
C GLN A 271 -6.43 33.65 18.60
N TYR A 272 -5.18 33.75 19.01
CA TYR A 272 -4.38 32.58 19.36
C TYR A 272 -4.30 32.45 20.89
N GLY A 273 -5.15 31.62 21.48
CA GLY A 273 -5.03 31.18 22.88
C GLY A 273 -4.98 32.30 23.94
N GLY A 274 -5.55 33.47 23.67
CA GLY A 274 -5.49 34.64 24.56
C GLY A 274 -4.13 35.34 24.62
N GLN A 275 -3.14 34.89 23.83
CA GLN A 275 -1.81 35.46 23.76
C GLN A 275 -1.72 36.64 22.79
N TYR A 276 -2.57 36.69 21.75
CA TYR A 276 -2.62 37.76 20.74
C TYR A 276 -4.06 38.12 20.41
N ASP A 277 -4.31 39.41 20.15
CA ASP A 277 -5.61 39.95 19.72
C ASP A 277 -5.92 39.62 18.26
N TYR A 278 -4.86 39.43 17.46
CA TYR A 278 -4.95 39.01 16.07
C TYR A 278 -3.81 38.06 15.72
N PHE A 279 -4.14 36.99 14.99
CA PHE A 279 -3.19 36.03 14.46
C PHE A 279 -3.58 35.61 13.04
N GLU A 280 -2.70 35.88 12.08
CA GLU A 280 -2.80 35.41 10.71
C GLU A 280 -1.53 34.67 10.28
N PHE A 281 -1.72 33.54 9.60
CA PHE A 281 -0.64 32.68 9.15
C PHE A 281 -0.80 32.37 7.66
N HIS A 282 0.20 32.75 6.86
CA HIS A 282 0.27 32.42 5.45
C HIS A 282 1.37 31.38 5.19
N TYR A 283 1.03 30.42 4.34
CA TYR A 283 1.94 29.37 3.89
C TYR A 283 1.96 29.37 2.37
N GLU A 284 3.06 29.83 1.79
CA GLU A 284 3.20 30.06 0.35
C GLU A 284 4.37 29.26 -0.22
N VAL A 285 4.19 28.76 -1.44
CA VAL A 285 5.21 28.02 -2.19
C VAL A 285 5.83 28.98 -3.20
N GLU A 286 7.16 29.10 -3.17
CA GLU A 286 7.94 29.99 -4.04
C GLU A 286 9.06 29.21 -4.74
N ASN A 287 9.64 29.81 -5.79
CA ASN A 287 10.87 29.34 -6.45
C ASN A 287 10.90 27.85 -6.83
N ILE A 288 9.85 27.38 -7.50
CA ILE A 288 9.81 26.01 -8.04
C ILE A 288 10.83 25.89 -9.17
N ARG A 289 11.75 24.94 -9.05
CA ARG A 289 12.88 24.77 -9.98
C ARG A 289 13.28 23.32 -10.13
N ILE A 290 13.74 22.95 -11.32
CA ILE A 290 14.25 21.61 -11.62
C ILE A 290 15.77 21.66 -11.60
N ALA A 291 16.39 20.86 -10.74
CA ALA A 291 17.85 20.82 -10.63
C ALA A 291 18.35 19.43 -10.20
N ARG A 292 19.59 19.08 -10.56
CA ARG A 292 20.22 17.83 -10.12
C ARG A 292 20.45 17.81 -8.61
N SER A 293 20.93 18.93 -8.08
CA SER A 293 21.21 19.15 -6.66
C SER A 293 20.73 20.53 -6.26
N GLU A 294 20.43 20.70 -4.98
CA GLU A 294 20.17 22.01 -4.41
C GLU A 294 21.48 22.82 -4.41
N GLN A 295 21.52 23.89 -5.20
CA GLN A 295 22.58 24.89 -5.12
C GLN A 295 22.13 25.98 -4.15
N ARG A 296 22.94 26.24 -3.12
CA ARG A 296 22.69 27.32 -2.17
C ARG A 296 23.07 28.64 -2.81
N ASP A 297 22.11 29.54 -2.96
CA ASP A 297 22.37 30.91 -3.39
C ASP A 297 22.70 31.75 -2.16
N LEU A 298 23.99 31.83 -1.85
CA LEU A 298 24.48 32.59 -0.70
C LEU A 298 24.12 34.09 -0.81
N LEU A 299 24.07 34.65 -2.01
CA LEU A 299 23.74 36.07 -2.19
C LEU A 299 22.27 36.32 -1.89
N GLN A 300 21.37 35.42 -2.32
CA GLN A 300 19.96 35.51 -1.95
C GLN A 300 19.77 35.30 -0.44
N ASP A 301 20.45 34.32 0.17
CA ASP A 301 20.36 34.08 1.61
C ASP A 301 20.79 35.31 2.42
N LEU A 302 21.88 35.98 2.02
CA LEU A 302 22.35 37.21 2.67
C LEU A 302 21.36 38.37 2.52
N ARG A 303 20.68 38.48 1.38
CA ARG A 303 19.61 39.48 1.17
C ARG A 303 18.41 39.21 2.09
N ASP A 304 17.93 37.97 2.11
CA ASP A 304 16.78 37.58 2.94
C ASP A 304 17.09 37.83 4.43
N VAL A 305 18.30 37.50 4.89
CA VAL A 305 18.74 37.78 6.27
C VAL A 305 18.83 39.28 6.54
N ALA A 306 19.30 40.08 5.58
CA ALA A 306 19.32 41.54 5.70
C ALA A 306 17.91 42.15 5.77
N GLU A 307 16.92 41.50 5.14
CA GLU A 307 15.49 41.83 5.24
C GLU A 307 14.85 41.31 6.54
N GLY A 308 15.61 40.65 7.42
CA GLY A 308 15.14 40.10 8.70
C GLY A 308 14.39 38.77 8.57
N ILE A 309 14.53 38.07 7.44
CA ILE A 309 13.89 36.78 7.18
C ILE A 309 14.74 35.65 7.76
N GLU A 310 14.11 34.74 8.50
CA GLU A 310 14.76 33.53 9.01
C GLU A 310 14.90 32.50 7.88
N VAL A 311 16.14 32.20 7.45
CA VAL A 311 16.41 31.24 6.36
C VAL A 311 16.80 29.87 6.93
N ILE A 312 16.05 28.84 6.57
CA ILE A 312 16.27 27.45 6.96
C ILE A 312 16.48 26.60 5.70
N HIS A 313 17.49 25.73 5.69
CA HIS A 313 17.73 24.80 4.59
C HIS A 313 17.13 23.43 4.90
N ALA A 314 16.27 22.90 4.02
CA ALA A 314 15.59 21.62 4.24
C ALA A 314 16.57 20.46 4.44
N THR A 315 17.72 20.48 3.76
CA THR A 315 18.77 19.46 3.94
C THR A 315 19.33 19.44 5.35
N ASP A 316 19.45 20.61 5.99
CA ASP A 316 20.07 20.75 7.30
C ASP A 316 19.09 20.29 8.38
N SER A 317 17.80 20.63 8.23
CA SER A 317 16.73 20.09 9.07
C SER A 317 16.65 18.56 9.03
N LEU A 318 16.78 17.95 7.85
CA LEU A 318 16.80 16.49 7.71
C LEU A 318 18.01 15.85 8.38
N LYS A 319 19.22 16.39 8.17
CA LYS A 319 20.44 15.91 8.82
C LYS A 319 20.35 16.04 10.35
N ALA A 320 19.81 17.14 10.85
CA ALA A 320 19.59 17.35 12.27
C ALA A 320 18.56 16.36 12.86
N ALA A 321 17.48 16.08 12.13
CA ALA A 321 16.51 15.07 12.55
C ALA A 321 17.10 13.65 12.59
N GLU A 322 17.92 13.30 11.60
CA GLU A 322 18.64 12.03 11.57
C GLU A 322 19.64 11.90 12.72
N SER A 323 20.42 12.94 12.99
CA SER A 323 21.39 12.94 14.10
C SER A 323 20.68 12.83 15.45
N GLN A 324 19.58 13.55 15.66
CA GLN A 324 18.73 13.43 16.85
C GLN A 324 18.11 12.03 16.98
N LYS A 325 17.65 11.43 15.89
CA LYS A 325 17.15 10.04 15.90
C LYS A 325 18.24 9.06 16.32
N ARG A 326 19.45 9.19 15.76
CA ARG A 326 20.62 8.37 16.13
C ARG A 326 20.97 8.54 17.61
N ALA A 327 21.09 9.78 18.09
CA ALA A 327 21.35 10.08 19.50
C ALA A 327 20.29 9.48 20.44
N ARG A 328 19.00 9.56 20.08
CA ARG A 328 17.92 8.92 20.86
C ARG A 328 18.04 7.39 20.87
N CYS A 329 18.36 6.78 19.74
CA CYS A 329 18.56 5.33 19.65
C CYS A 329 19.76 4.89 20.50
N GLU A 330 20.86 5.63 20.47
CA GLU A 330 22.06 5.39 21.27
C GLU A 330 21.77 5.55 22.77
N ALA A 331 21.07 6.62 23.16
CA ALA A 331 20.65 6.83 24.54
C ALA A 331 19.74 5.70 25.04
N ALA A 332 18.77 5.26 24.22
CA ALA A 332 17.90 4.13 24.56
C ALA A 332 18.67 2.81 24.67
N LYS A 333 19.66 2.56 23.80
CA LYS A 333 20.55 1.41 23.89
C LYS A 333 21.36 1.44 25.19
N ALA A 334 21.95 2.59 25.53
CA ALA A 334 22.70 2.79 26.77
C ALA A 334 21.82 2.58 28.02
N GLN A 335 20.57 3.07 28.01
CA GLN A 335 19.62 2.82 29.09
C GLN A 335 19.26 1.34 29.25
N ARG A 336 19.09 0.61 28.15
CA ARG A 336 18.84 -0.84 28.17
C ARG A 336 20.03 -1.60 28.74
N ILE A 337 21.25 -1.23 28.33
CA ILE A 337 22.50 -1.78 28.87
C ILE A 337 22.55 -1.55 30.38
N ARG A 338 22.40 -0.31 30.85
CA ARG A 338 22.38 0.02 32.28
C ARG A 338 21.33 -0.77 33.07
N LYS A 339 20.15 -1.00 32.48
CA LYS A 339 19.09 -1.80 33.11
C LYS A 339 19.50 -3.27 33.25
N VAL A 340 20.10 -3.85 32.22
CA VAL A 340 20.62 -5.22 32.26
C VAL A 340 21.77 -5.33 33.27
N GLU A 341 22.75 -4.43 33.22
CA GLU A 341 23.87 -4.38 34.17
C GLU A 341 23.36 -4.33 35.61
N LYS A 342 22.38 -3.46 35.89
CA LYS A 342 21.73 -3.37 37.19
C LYS A 342 21.06 -4.69 37.59
N MET A 343 20.36 -5.36 36.68
CA MET A 343 19.72 -6.66 36.96
C MET A 343 20.72 -7.77 37.26
N ILE A 344 21.84 -7.82 36.56
CA ILE A 344 22.94 -8.75 36.86
C ILE A 344 23.52 -8.44 38.26
N LEU A 345 23.74 -7.16 38.57
CA LEU A 345 24.24 -6.73 39.88
C LEU A 345 23.24 -6.94 41.03
N THR A 346 21.92 -6.90 40.81
CA THR A 346 20.90 -7.07 41.88
C THR A 346 20.46 -8.51 42.06
N CYS A 347 20.07 -9.20 40.99
CA CYS A 347 19.54 -10.58 41.05
C CYS A 347 20.64 -11.64 40.93
N GLY A 348 21.70 -11.35 40.16
CA GLY A 348 22.80 -12.26 39.92
C GLY A 348 22.52 -13.11 38.70
N TRP A 349 23.56 -13.47 37.96
CA TRP A 349 23.40 -14.14 36.67
C TRP A 349 22.61 -15.45 36.76
N ASP A 350 22.91 -16.30 37.74
CA ASP A 350 22.28 -17.63 37.84
C ASP A 350 20.78 -17.56 38.16
N HIS A 351 20.38 -16.57 38.95
CA HIS A 351 19.00 -16.37 39.42
C HIS A 351 18.19 -15.46 38.48
N LEU A 352 18.78 -15.05 37.35
CA LEU A 352 18.15 -14.20 36.37
C LEU A 352 17.26 -15.05 35.44
N GLU A 353 16.04 -14.59 35.17
CA GLU A 353 15.14 -15.25 34.21
C GLU A 353 15.77 -15.32 32.81
N ASP A 354 15.46 -16.38 32.06
CA ASP A 354 16.04 -16.65 30.74
C ASP A 354 15.84 -15.50 29.73
N ILE A 355 14.73 -14.77 29.85
CA ILE A 355 14.44 -13.60 29.01
C ILE A 355 15.49 -12.51 29.21
N TRP A 356 15.96 -12.31 30.45
CA TRP A 356 16.95 -11.31 30.80
C TRP A 356 18.38 -11.79 30.47
N LYS A 357 18.68 -13.09 30.60
CA LYS A 357 19.95 -13.69 30.14
C LYS A 357 20.14 -13.49 28.63
N ARG A 358 19.15 -13.87 27.82
CA ARG A 358 19.17 -13.64 26.36
C ARG A 358 19.28 -12.18 25.97
N ARG A 359 18.67 -11.27 26.75
CA ARG A 359 18.78 -9.81 26.52
C ARG A 359 20.18 -9.30 26.85
N ALA A 360 20.83 -9.86 27.87
CA ALA A 360 22.18 -9.50 28.25
C ALA A 360 23.20 -9.95 27.22
N GLU A 361 23.16 -11.21 26.78
CA GLU A 361 24.03 -11.76 25.73
C GLU A 361 23.91 -11.00 24.40
N LYS A 362 22.74 -10.41 24.13
CA LYS A 362 22.52 -9.60 22.93
C LYS A 362 23.07 -8.16 23.03
N LEU A 363 23.23 -7.63 24.24
CA LEU A 363 23.56 -6.22 24.49
C LEU A 363 24.96 -5.98 25.07
N LEU A 364 25.51 -6.99 25.75
CA LEU A 364 26.80 -7.00 26.43
C LEU A 364 27.65 -8.14 25.84
N ASP A 365 28.97 -7.96 25.82
CA ASP A 365 29.88 -9.07 25.51
C ASP A 365 30.11 -10.00 26.73
N ASP A 366 30.63 -11.20 26.47
CA ASP A 366 30.85 -12.21 27.52
C ASP A 366 31.83 -11.71 28.61
N ALA A 367 32.78 -10.85 28.25
CA ALA A 367 33.75 -10.27 29.17
C ALA A 367 33.09 -9.26 30.12
N GLN A 368 32.17 -8.44 29.63
CA GLN A 368 31.37 -7.49 30.40
C GLN A 368 30.45 -8.22 31.37
N ILE A 369 29.80 -9.29 30.92
CA ILE A 369 28.94 -10.13 31.78
C ILE A 369 29.78 -10.76 32.90
N ALA A 370 30.92 -11.37 32.57
CA ALA A 370 31.82 -11.97 33.57
C ALA A 370 32.36 -10.93 34.58
N ALA A 371 32.68 -9.72 34.12
CA ALA A 371 33.12 -8.63 34.98
C ALA A 371 32.02 -8.19 35.97
N LEU A 372 30.77 -8.08 35.53
CA LEU A 372 29.62 -7.73 36.38
C LEU A 372 29.33 -8.81 37.43
N ILE A 373 29.48 -10.09 37.07
CA ILE A 373 29.34 -11.22 38.01
C ILE A 373 30.41 -11.11 39.11
N ARG A 374 31.69 -10.95 38.73
CA ARG A 374 32.79 -10.76 39.69
C ARG A 374 32.57 -9.54 40.58
N GLN A 375 32.10 -8.43 40.01
CA GLN A 375 31.81 -7.22 40.78
C GLN A 375 30.75 -7.47 41.86
N ARG A 376 29.67 -8.20 41.53
CA ARG A 376 28.64 -8.60 42.51
C ARG A 376 29.21 -9.48 43.62
N GLU A 377 30.02 -10.49 43.27
CA GLU A 377 30.64 -11.39 44.25
C GLU A 377 31.55 -10.64 45.23
N THR A 378 32.37 -9.70 44.71
CA THR A 378 33.23 -8.86 45.57
C THR A 378 32.43 -7.92 46.47
N SER A 379 31.26 -7.45 46.04
CA SER A 379 30.38 -6.62 46.88
C SER A 379 29.71 -7.45 47.97
N LYS A 380 29.22 -8.66 47.66
CA LYS A 380 28.67 -9.59 48.66
C LYS A 380 29.71 -10.02 49.70
N ALA A 381 30.97 -10.23 49.29
CA ALA A 381 32.05 -10.57 50.21
C ALA A 381 32.45 -9.44 51.18
N LYS A 382 32.00 -8.20 50.95
CA LYS A 382 32.24 -7.04 51.81
C LYS A 382 31.09 -6.73 52.78
N GLU A 383 29.92 -7.36 52.64
CA GLU A 383 28.84 -7.27 53.62
C GLU A 383 29.10 -8.29 54.76
N PRO A 384 29.25 -7.86 56.03
CA PRO A 384 29.46 -8.79 57.15
C PRO A 384 28.19 -9.63 57.40
N PRO A 385 28.30 -10.94 57.69
CA PRO A 385 27.14 -11.80 57.91
C PRO A 385 26.41 -11.42 59.22
N GLU A 386 25.08 -11.27 59.16
CA GLU A 386 24.22 -11.20 60.34
C GLU A 386 24.47 -12.45 61.20
N GLU A 387 24.91 -12.23 62.43
CA GLU A 387 25.26 -13.27 63.39
C GLU A 387 24.05 -14.18 63.69
N ALA A 388 24.28 -15.48 63.52
CA ALA A 388 23.39 -16.54 63.96
C ALA A 388 23.09 -16.39 65.46
N GLN A 389 21.83 -16.14 65.77
CA GLN A 389 21.30 -16.08 67.14
C GLN A 389 21.38 -17.49 67.76
N ILE A 390 22.43 -17.74 68.54
CA ILE A 390 22.59 -18.95 69.35
C ILE A 390 21.53 -18.90 70.47
N SER A 391 20.66 -19.90 70.49
CA SER A 391 19.67 -20.16 71.54
C SER A 391 20.37 -20.48 72.87
N LEU A 392 20.12 -19.65 73.88
CA LEU A 392 20.30 -19.97 75.30
C LEU A 392 18.95 -19.74 75.99
N PHE A 393 18.08 -20.75 75.95
CA PHE A 393 17.11 -21.09 76.98
C PHE A 393 16.76 -22.58 76.89
#